data_AF-A0A1Y4UI56-F1
#
_entry.id   AF-A0A1Y4UI56-F1
#
_cell.length_a   1.000
_cell.length_b   1.000
_cell.length_c   1.000
_cell.angle_alpha   90.00
_cell.angle_beta   90.00
_cell.angle_gamma   90.00
#
_symmetry.space_group_name_H-M   'P 1'
#
loop_
_entity.id
_entity.type
_entity.pdbx_description
1 polymer ?
#
loop_
_entity_poly.entity_id
_entity_poly.type
_entity_poly.pdbx_seq_one_letter_code
_entity_poly.pdbx_strand_id
1 'polypeptide(L)'
;MFLALWNYLQGYVIIRVSGFSTERFVNMASYRGIYMWDMDMQEGFVYLKVSISGFKMLKECAKKTGCHFEIIERRGLPFLIHRYRKRKILTVGIFAFVIFIYVLSSFVWKINVEGNERISDEAVIEALDKEGISPGTLKFKIDTKYASKKLIEEFSDISWVSVTVKGTDLFVKIAETIEKSDIKDNSPCDIVAKKDAIIESIAVSSGTPLVKQGDVIYKGDVLVSGELILKDGEEEVGREYTASEACVFGKIWYEFYNQVPLSYTEKVYTGNNKTDTYISLGDVILNIISPDIKYENFDTEKVYEKNISIGDYKLPISIVKNVYREYRNEDKKRSEQEAKDITEYKIEENIFENDCEGDITEKNIEYILKDGILCSKTTIAVIERIDEKLLRSDLKLGTD
;
A
#
# COMPACT_ATOMS: atom_id res chain seq x y z
N MET A 1 28.75 35.54 11.07
CA MET A 1 28.84 34.25 10.32
C MET A 1 28.68 34.44 8.80
N PHE A 2 27.66 35.16 8.31
CA PHE A 2 27.43 35.40 6.88
C PHE A 2 28.60 36.10 6.13
N LEU A 3 29.20 37.15 6.71
CA LEU A 3 30.32 37.87 6.10
C LEU A 3 31.57 36.99 5.93
N ALA A 4 31.89 36.14 6.91
CA ALA A 4 33.03 35.24 6.84
C ALA A 4 32.83 34.17 5.75
N LEU A 5 31.62 33.64 5.62
CA LEU A 5 31.25 32.69 4.57
C LEU A 5 31.33 33.35 3.18
N TRP A 6 30.79 34.56 3.05
CA TRP A 6 30.83 35.32 1.79
C TRP A 6 32.26 35.63 1.35
N ASN A 7 33.12 36.06 2.27
CA ASN A 7 34.54 36.30 2.00
C ASN A 7 35.27 35.01 1.62
N TYR A 8 34.89 33.86 2.20
CA TYR A 8 35.45 32.57 1.81
C TYR A 8 34.99 32.12 0.40
N LEU A 9 33.74 32.38 0.03
CA LEU A 9 33.19 32.09 -1.30
C LEU A 9 33.84 32.95 -2.39
N GLN A 10 34.03 34.25 -2.15
CA GLN A 10 34.72 35.15 -3.08
C GLN A 10 36.24 34.92 -3.11
N GLY A 11 36.79 34.35 -2.03
CA GLY A 11 38.22 34.14 -1.84
C GLY A 11 38.93 35.40 -1.36
N TYR A 12 39.95 35.19 -0.53
CA TYR A 12 40.75 36.26 0.05
C TYR A 12 42.21 35.87 0.16
N VAL A 13 43.05 36.89 0.28
CA VAL A 13 44.49 36.77 0.41
C VAL A 13 44.90 37.41 1.72
N ILE A 14 45.77 36.72 2.46
CA ILE A 14 46.40 37.26 3.65
C ILE A 14 47.72 37.87 3.20
N ILE A 15 47.88 39.17 3.43
CA ILE A 15 49.08 39.90 3.04
C ILE A 15 49.80 40.45 4.26
N ARG A 16 51.12 40.55 4.16
CA ARG A 16 51.97 41.28 5.09
C ARG A 16 52.48 42.51 4.38
N VAL A 17 52.24 43.68 4.96
CA VAL A 17 52.70 44.97 4.45
C VAL A 17 53.84 45.47 5.31
N SER A 18 54.97 45.84 4.71
CA SER A 18 56.14 46.43 5.38
C SER A 18 56.55 47.75 4.74
N GLY A 19 57.03 48.70 5.55
CA GLY A 19 57.55 49.99 5.06
C GLY A 19 57.42 51.13 6.07
N PHE A 20 57.97 52.29 5.73
CA PHE A 20 58.04 53.46 6.61
C PHE A 20 56.68 54.11 6.95
N SER A 21 55.61 53.80 6.22
CA SER A 21 54.28 54.41 6.43
C SER A 21 53.14 53.42 6.13
N THR A 22 53.10 52.31 6.86
CA THR A 22 52.03 51.30 6.77
C THR A 22 50.64 51.87 7.06
N GLU A 23 50.52 52.84 7.95
CA GLU A 23 49.26 53.55 8.24
C GLU A 23 48.72 54.32 7.02
N ARG A 24 49.60 55.01 6.29
CA ARG A 24 49.21 55.73 5.05
C ARG A 24 48.75 54.76 3.96
N PHE A 25 49.36 53.57 3.89
CA PHE A 25 48.93 52.52 2.97
C PHE A 25 47.53 52.02 3.29
N VAL A 26 47.25 51.73 4.56
CA VAL A 26 45.92 51.31 5.03
C VAL A 26 44.88 52.39 4.75
N ASN A 27 45.17 53.65 5.09
CA ASN A 27 44.25 54.76 4.86
C ASN A 27 43.94 54.97 3.37
N MET A 28 44.95 54.87 2.51
CA MET A 28 44.78 54.98 1.05
C MET A 28 43.97 53.81 0.48
N ALA A 29 44.18 52.59 0.98
CA ALA A 29 43.42 51.42 0.57
C ALA A 29 41.94 51.54 0.99
N SER A 30 41.66 52.00 2.21
CA SER A 30 40.30 52.27 2.68
C SER A 30 39.62 53.39 1.87
N TYR A 31 40.32 54.48 1.55
CA TYR A 31 39.79 55.58 0.74
C TYR A 31 39.39 55.12 -0.68
N ARG A 32 40.09 54.13 -1.24
CA ARG A 32 39.79 53.52 -2.54
C ARG A 32 38.69 52.46 -2.49
N GLY A 33 38.03 52.28 -1.35
CA GLY A 33 36.96 51.30 -1.16
C GLY A 33 37.45 49.85 -1.13
N ILE A 34 38.74 49.63 -0.84
CA ILE A 34 39.27 48.26 -0.71
C ILE A 34 38.85 47.74 0.66
N TYR A 35 37.94 46.76 0.65
CA TYR A 35 37.50 46.10 1.87
C TYR A 35 38.63 45.24 2.46
N MET A 36 39.08 45.61 3.65
CA MET A 36 40.12 44.93 4.42
C MET A 36 39.56 44.55 5.79
N TRP A 37 39.91 43.38 6.31
CA TRP A 37 39.46 42.92 7.62
C TRP A 37 40.57 42.14 8.33
N ASP A 38 40.38 41.94 9.64
CA ASP A 38 41.28 41.17 10.51
C ASP A 38 42.72 41.69 10.41
N MET A 39 42.88 42.96 10.82
CA MET A 39 44.13 43.68 10.76
C MET A 39 44.89 43.53 12.07
N ASP A 40 46.12 43.06 11.98
CA ASP A 40 47.04 42.95 13.11
C ASP A 40 48.26 43.84 12.84
N MET A 41 48.38 44.92 13.62
CA MET A 41 49.46 45.90 13.49
C MET A 41 50.59 45.53 14.45
N GLN A 42 51.78 45.32 13.90
CA GLN A 42 53.00 45.05 14.65
C GLN A 42 54.07 46.11 14.34
N GLU A 43 55.12 46.19 15.14
CA GLU A 43 56.21 47.14 14.92
C GLU A 43 56.90 46.87 13.58
N GLY A 44 56.69 47.77 12.62
CA GLY A 44 57.31 47.73 11.29
C GLY A 44 56.55 46.93 10.21
N PHE A 45 55.46 46.22 10.54
CA PHE A 45 54.65 45.51 9.55
C PHE A 45 53.18 45.31 9.98
N VAL A 46 52.28 45.14 9.00
CA VAL A 46 50.84 44.93 9.23
C VAL A 46 50.38 43.69 8.48
N TYR A 47 49.69 42.78 9.17
CA TYR A 47 48.92 41.71 8.55
C TYR A 47 47.50 42.16 8.29
N LEU A 48 46.99 41.90 7.09
CA LEU A 48 45.60 42.20 6.77
C LEU A 48 45.05 41.23 5.72
N LYS A 49 43.74 40.99 5.78
CA LYS A 49 43.04 40.15 4.80
C LYS A 49 42.34 41.04 3.78
N VAL A 50 42.52 40.72 2.50
CA VAL A 50 41.88 41.45 1.39
C VAL A 50 41.20 40.49 0.43
N SER A 51 40.07 40.90 -0.13
CA SER A 51 39.42 40.19 -1.22
C SER A 51 40.32 40.09 -2.46
N ILE A 52 40.11 39.08 -3.31
CA ILE A 52 40.88 38.91 -4.56
C ILE A 52 40.75 40.13 -5.48
N SER A 53 39.56 40.76 -5.53
CA SER A 53 39.32 41.97 -6.32
C SER A 53 40.10 43.17 -5.77
N GLY A 54 40.08 43.37 -4.45
CA GLY A 54 40.81 44.44 -3.76
C GLY A 54 42.33 44.29 -3.87
N PHE A 55 42.84 43.05 -3.84
CA PHE A 55 44.28 42.76 -3.93
C PHE A 55 44.93 43.34 -5.19
N LYS A 56 44.24 43.33 -6.35
CA LYS A 56 44.76 43.93 -7.59
C LYS A 56 44.98 45.44 -7.47
N MET A 57 44.10 46.12 -6.72
CA MET A 57 44.13 47.58 -6.55
C MET A 57 45.19 48.03 -5.53
N LEU A 58 45.61 47.16 -4.61
CA LEU A 58 46.65 47.45 -3.62
C LEU A 58 48.03 47.72 -4.24
N LYS A 59 48.30 47.20 -5.45
CA LYS A 59 49.57 47.43 -6.16
C LYS A 59 49.82 48.91 -6.41
N GLU A 60 48.78 49.67 -6.71
CA GLU A 60 48.89 51.11 -6.90
C GLU A 60 49.06 51.87 -5.58
N CYS A 61 48.38 51.41 -4.52
CA CYS A 61 48.53 51.98 -3.18
C CYS A 61 49.98 51.83 -2.69
N ALA A 62 50.55 50.63 -2.85
CA ALA A 62 51.92 50.31 -2.44
C ALA A 62 52.96 51.18 -3.16
N LYS A 63 52.80 51.38 -4.47
CA LYS A 63 53.67 52.24 -5.28
C LYS A 63 53.66 53.70 -4.81
N LYS A 64 52.49 54.22 -4.42
CA LYS A 64 52.32 55.62 -3.99
C LYS A 64 52.82 55.87 -2.57
N THR A 65 52.75 54.87 -1.69
CA THR A 65 53.16 54.99 -0.28
C THR A 65 54.58 54.48 -0.02
N GLY A 66 55.25 53.90 -1.01
CA GLY A 66 56.59 53.30 -0.84
C GLY A 66 56.59 52.05 0.04
N CYS A 67 55.44 51.39 0.19
CA CYS A 67 55.30 50.16 0.98
C CYS A 67 55.48 48.93 0.10
N HIS A 68 56.00 47.85 0.70
CA HIS A 68 56.04 46.53 0.08
C HIS A 68 54.96 45.64 0.69
N PHE A 69 54.36 44.74 -0.09
CA PHE A 69 53.46 43.73 0.45
C PHE A 69 53.79 42.36 -0.11
N GLU A 70 53.71 41.36 0.75
CA GLU A 70 53.95 39.95 0.46
C GLU A 70 52.67 39.14 0.70
N ILE A 71 52.38 38.17 -0.18
CA ILE A 71 51.28 37.24 0.00
C ILE A 71 51.76 36.07 0.87
N ILE A 72 51.12 35.88 2.02
CA ILE A 72 51.46 34.78 2.93
C ILE A 72 50.60 33.57 2.63
N GLU A 73 49.29 33.77 2.53
CA GLU A 73 48.34 32.69 2.30
C GLU A 73 47.23 33.11 1.35
N ARG A 74 46.72 32.13 0.59
CA ARG A 74 45.56 32.26 -0.29
C ARG A 74 44.48 31.31 0.21
N ARG A 75 43.33 31.83 0.62
CA ARG A 75 42.22 31.03 1.18
C ARG A 75 40.91 31.32 0.47
N GLY A 76 40.06 30.30 0.36
CA GLY A 76 38.71 30.42 -0.21
C GLY A 76 38.40 29.45 -1.36
N LEU A 77 37.13 29.43 -1.74
CA LEU A 77 36.57 28.52 -2.74
C LEU A 77 37.26 28.60 -4.11
N PRO A 78 37.61 29.79 -4.67
CA PRO A 78 38.27 29.86 -5.97
C PRO A 78 39.64 29.19 -5.99
N PHE A 79 40.40 29.28 -4.89
CA PHE A 79 41.70 28.64 -4.76
C PHE A 79 41.57 27.11 -4.59
N LEU A 80 40.53 26.66 -3.89
CA LEU A 80 40.20 25.24 -3.76
C LEU A 80 39.82 24.64 -5.13
N ILE A 81 38.93 25.30 -5.88
CA ILE A 81 38.53 24.89 -7.22
C ILE A 81 39.76 24.83 -8.15
N HIS A 82 40.63 25.86 -8.12
CA HIS A 82 41.83 25.87 -8.94
C HIS A 82 42.79 24.72 -8.59
N ARG A 83 42.99 24.44 -7.29
CA ARG A 83 43.85 23.36 -6.80
C ARG A 83 43.37 21.98 -7.26
N TYR A 84 42.05 21.75 -7.32
CA TYR A 84 41.46 20.46 -7.69
C TYR A 84 41.01 20.35 -9.16
N ARG A 85 41.20 21.39 -9.98
CA ARG A 85 40.75 21.44 -11.39
C ARG A 85 41.23 20.28 -12.28
N LYS A 86 42.40 19.67 -11.96
CA LYS A 86 42.93 18.52 -12.71
C LYS A 86 42.30 17.18 -12.32
N ARG A 87 41.55 17.12 -11.21
CA ARG A 87 40.92 15.89 -10.70
C ARG A 87 39.48 15.76 -11.20
N LYS A 88 39.31 15.44 -12.48
CA LYS A 88 37.98 15.28 -13.13
C LYS A 88 37.05 14.32 -12.39
N ILE A 89 37.60 13.23 -11.83
CA ILE A 89 36.85 12.22 -11.06
C ILE A 89 36.18 12.83 -9.83
N LEU A 90 36.86 13.75 -9.13
CA LEU A 90 36.30 14.40 -7.93
C LEU A 90 35.11 15.30 -8.30
N THR A 91 35.22 16.05 -9.39
CA THR A 91 34.12 16.88 -9.89
C THR A 91 32.93 16.03 -10.30
N VAL A 92 33.16 14.96 -11.08
CA VAL A 92 32.09 14.01 -11.48
C VAL A 92 31.46 13.37 -10.25
N GLY A 93 32.24 12.98 -9.25
CA GLY A 93 31.73 12.42 -8.00
C GLY A 93 30.83 13.38 -7.22
N ILE A 94 31.19 14.67 -7.15
CA ILE A 94 30.34 15.69 -6.51
C ILE A 94 29.02 15.84 -7.28
N PHE A 95 29.06 15.92 -8.60
CA PHE A 95 27.83 16.01 -9.41
C PHE A 95 26.97 14.75 -9.27
N ALA A 96 27.57 13.56 -9.34
CA ALA A 96 26.87 12.30 -9.14
C ALA A 96 26.24 12.21 -7.74
N PHE A 97 26.94 12.67 -6.70
CA PHE A 97 26.42 12.72 -5.34
C PHE A 97 25.21 13.64 -5.21
N VAL A 98 25.25 14.84 -5.82
CA VAL A 98 24.12 15.76 -5.83
C VAL A 98 22.92 15.17 -6.57
N ILE A 99 23.15 14.54 -7.73
CA ILE A 99 22.10 13.85 -8.49
C ILE A 99 21.51 12.72 -7.66
N PHE A 100 22.35 11.93 -7.00
CA PHE A 100 21.92 10.81 -6.15
C PHE A 100 21.03 11.28 -4.99
N ILE A 101 21.41 12.36 -4.29
CA ILE A 101 20.57 12.96 -3.24
C ILE A 101 19.24 13.46 -3.81
N TYR A 102 19.24 14.05 -5.01
CA TYR A 102 18.00 14.51 -5.65
C TYR A 102 17.06 13.34 -6.02
N VAL A 103 17.63 12.24 -6.52
CA VAL A 103 16.91 11.00 -6.81
C VAL A 103 16.31 10.42 -5.53
N LEU A 104 17.09 10.26 -4.46
CA LEU A 104 16.59 9.78 -3.16
C LEU A 104 15.50 10.69 -2.58
N SER A 105 15.62 12.01 -2.78
CA SER A 105 14.60 12.99 -2.38
C SER A 105 13.34 12.95 -3.25
N SER A 106 13.30 12.18 -4.34
CA SER A 106 12.11 12.07 -5.19
C SER A 106 11.17 10.93 -4.80
N PHE A 107 11.56 10.09 -3.85
CA PHE A 107 10.80 8.93 -3.38
C PHE A 107 10.09 9.18 -2.05
N VAL A 108 9.00 8.44 -1.83
CA VAL A 108 8.37 8.32 -0.52
C VAL A 108 9.07 7.21 0.26
N TRP A 109 9.64 7.51 1.42
CA TRP A 109 10.35 6.53 2.26
C TRP A 109 9.47 5.97 3.37
N LYS A 110 8.51 6.76 3.86
CA LYS A 110 7.66 6.37 4.99
C LYS A 110 6.22 6.83 4.75
N ILE A 111 5.28 5.98 5.12
CA ILE A 111 3.86 6.31 5.19
C ILE A 111 3.55 6.45 6.69
N ASN A 112 3.05 7.62 7.09
CA ASN A 112 2.58 7.87 8.44
C ASN A 112 1.05 7.97 8.39
N VAL A 113 0.39 7.08 9.12
CA VAL A 113 -1.06 7.09 9.31
C VAL A 113 -1.35 7.75 10.66
N GLU A 114 -2.33 8.65 10.69
CA GLU A 114 -2.76 9.37 11.89
C GLU A 114 -4.29 9.43 11.94
N GLY A 115 -4.87 9.31 13.15
CA GLY A 115 -6.32 9.45 13.36
C GLY A 115 -7.09 8.15 13.15
N ASN A 116 -6.40 7.03 13.07
CA ASN A 116 -6.95 5.69 13.12
C ASN A 116 -6.92 5.17 14.57
N GLU A 117 -8.07 4.75 15.07
CA GLU A 117 -8.24 4.17 16.41
C GLU A 117 -8.70 2.71 16.32
N ARG A 118 -9.62 2.41 15.39
CA ARG A 118 -10.12 1.04 15.12
C ARG A 118 -9.40 0.39 13.94
N ILE A 119 -9.03 1.17 12.92
CA ILE A 119 -8.35 0.66 11.73
C ILE A 119 -6.85 0.57 12.01
N SER A 120 -6.22 -0.57 11.70
CA SER A 120 -4.76 -0.71 11.90
C SER A 120 -3.96 0.06 10.86
N ASP A 121 -2.77 0.54 11.25
CA ASP A 121 -1.81 1.17 10.33
C ASP A 121 -1.49 0.24 9.15
N GLU A 122 -1.33 -1.07 9.43
CA GLU A 122 -1.00 -2.07 8.41
C GLU A 122 -2.08 -2.20 7.35
N ALA A 123 -3.37 -2.20 7.75
CA ALA A 123 -4.49 -2.34 6.82
C ALA A 123 -4.55 -1.15 5.84
N VAL A 124 -4.31 0.07 6.34
CA VAL A 124 -4.27 1.28 5.51
C VAL A 124 -3.09 1.24 4.54
N ILE A 125 -1.92 0.79 5.00
CA ILE A 125 -0.73 0.67 4.15
C ILE A 125 -0.94 -0.39 3.07
N GLU A 126 -1.54 -1.53 3.40
CA GLU A 126 -1.85 -2.60 2.45
C GLU A 126 -2.85 -2.15 1.39
N ALA A 127 -3.90 -1.42 1.78
CA ALA A 127 -4.86 -0.85 0.84
C ALA A 127 -4.20 0.14 -0.14
N LEU A 128 -3.24 0.94 0.33
CA LEU A 128 -2.46 1.82 -0.54
C LEU A 128 -1.48 1.06 -1.46
N ASP A 129 -0.91 -0.04 -0.99
CA ASP A 129 0.00 -0.88 -1.78
C ASP A 129 -0.72 -1.54 -2.96
N LYS A 130 -1.99 -1.97 -2.77
CA LYS A 130 -2.86 -2.46 -3.87
C LYS A 130 -3.01 -1.44 -5.00
N GLU A 131 -3.00 -0.15 -4.67
CA GLU A 131 -3.09 0.96 -5.64
C GLU A 131 -1.70 1.45 -6.12
N GLY A 132 -0.62 0.72 -5.80
CA GLY A 132 0.75 1.05 -6.22
C GLY A 132 1.42 2.17 -5.40
N ILE A 133 0.87 2.47 -4.22
CA ILE A 133 1.39 3.50 -3.30
C ILE A 133 2.00 2.79 -2.09
N SER A 134 3.31 2.54 -2.16
CA SER A 134 4.08 1.95 -1.08
C SER A 134 5.39 2.68 -0.84
N PRO A 135 6.10 2.38 0.27
CA PRO A 135 7.45 2.89 0.47
C PRO A 135 8.33 2.54 -0.74
N GLY A 136 8.85 3.56 -1.42
CA GLY A 136 9.57 3.43 -2.68
C GLY A 136 8.88 4.00 -3.91
N THR A 137 7.63 4.42 -3.80
CA THR A 137 6.92 5.05 -4.91
C THR A 137 7.46 6.47 -5.17
N LEU A 138 7.59 6.82 -6.45
CA LEU A 138 7.96 8.17 -6.89
C LEU A 138 6.84 9.16 -6.55
N LYS A 139 7.17 10.29 -5.93
CA LYS A 139 6.19 11.31 -5.50
C LYS A 139 5.30 11.81 -6.64
N PHE A 140 5.83 11.91 -7.85
CA PHE A 140 5.10 12.39 -9.02
C PHE A 140 4.08 11.39 -9.58
N LYS A 141 4.19 10.10 -9.24
CA LYS A 141 3.22 9.07 -9.64
C LYS A 141 2.00 9.00 -8.69
N ILE A 142 2.12 9.55 -7.49
CA ILE A 142 1.09 9.44 -6.46
C ILE A 142 0.01 10.50 -6.72
N ASP A 143 -1.17 10.05 -7.14
CA ASP A 143 -2.37 10.89 -7.15
C ASP A 143 -3.02 10.84 -5.76
N THR A 144 -2.81 11.89 -4.98
CA THR A 144 -3.33 11.97 -3.61
C THR A 144 -4.85 11.99 -3.54
N LYS A 145 -5.53 12.56 -4.55
CA LYS A 145 -7.00 12.62 -4.56
C LYS A 145 -7.59 11.26 -4.86
N TYR A 146 -7.00 10.56 -5.83
CA TYR A 146 -7.40 9.20 -6.17
C TYR A 146 -7.17 8.25 -4.99
N ALA A 147 -6.00 8.33 -4.33
CA ALA A 147 -5.69 7.54 -3.14
C ALA A 147 -6.66 7.78 -1.98
N SER A 148 -6.99 9.05 -1.68
CA SER A 148 -8.02 9.40 -0.69
C SER A 148 -9.38 8.78 -1.01
N LYS A 149 -9.80 8.82 -2.28
CA LYS A 149 -11.09 8.26 -2.70
C LYS A 149 -11.11 6.73 -2.52
N LYS A 150 -10.04 6.05 -2.91
CA LYS A 150 -9.93 4.60 -2.81
C LYS A 150 -9.96 4.10 -1.37
N LEU A 151 -9.30 4.81 -0.46
CA LEU A 151 -9.36 4.47 0.97
C LEU A 151 -10.77 4.60 1.55
N ILE A 152 -11.56 5.58 1.10
CA ILE A 152 -12.97 5.72 1.53
C ILE A 152 -13.85 4.61 0.92
N GLU A 153 -13.54 4.14 -0.29
CA GLU A 153 -14.26 3.02 -0.94
C GLU A 153 -13.97 1.67 -0.27
N GLU A 154 -12.73 1.43 0.16
CA GLU A 154 -12.31 0.16 0.76
C GLU A 154 -12.81 0.01 2.20
N PHE A 155 -12.85 1.10 2.98
CA PHE A 155 -13.22 1.07 4.39
C PHE A 155 -14.51 1.86 4.64
N SER A 156 -15.62 1.16 4.91
CA SER A 156 -16.90 1.76 5.33
C SER A 156 -16.80 2.62 6.59
N ASP A 157 -15.82 2.30 7.42
CA ASP A 157 -15.63 2.89 8.75
C ASP A 157 -14.89 4.23 8.68
N ILE A 158 -14.54 4.71 7.49
CA ILE A 158 -13.85 5.99 7.32
C ILE A 158 -14.82 7.07 6.85
N SER A 159 -14.98 8.12 7.65
CA SER A 159 -15.80 9.29 7.30
C SER A 159 -15.07 10.29 6.40
N TRP A 160 -13.74 10.39 6.54
CA TRP A 160 -12.90 11.33 5.79
C TRP A 160 -11.44 10.89 5.77
N VAL A 161 -10.78 11.08 4.62
CA VAL A 161 -9.33 10.83 4.44
C VAL A 161 -8.66 11.99 3.72
N SER A 162 -7.50 12.41 4.22
CA SER A 162 -6.57 13.28 3.50
C SER A 162 -5.21 12.61 3.34
N VAL A 163 -4.82 12.38 2.08
CA VAL A 163 -3.48 11.93 1.69
C VAL A 163 -2.67 13.15 1.25
N THR A 164 -1.50 13.38 1.87
CA THR A 164 -0.61 14.50 1.52
C THR A 164 0.85 14.07 1.55
N VAL A 165 1.61 14.43 0.52
CA VAL A 165 3.07 14.24 0.50
C VAL A 165 3.75 15.45 1.14
N LYS A 166 4.53 15.25 2.21
CA LYS A 166 5.37 16.30 2.83
C LYS A 166 6.81 15.82 2.93
N GLY A 167 7.74 16.54 2.29
CA GLY A 167 9.12 16.09 2.23
C GLY A 167 9.18 14.72 1.54
N THR A 168 9.82 13.73 2.16
CA THR A 168 9.87 12.34 1.67
C THR A 168 8.85 11.41 2.31
N ASP A 169 7.91 11.93 3.07
CA ASP A 169 6.95 11.13 3.79
C ASP A 169 5.54 11.37 3.25
N LEU A 170 4.75 10.31 3.20
CA LEU A 170 3.33 10.35 2.88
C LEU A 170 2.55 10.38 4.19
N PHE A 171 1.70 11.38 4.36
CA PHE A 171 0.84 11.52 5.52
C PHE A 171 -0.59 11.16 5.12
N VAL A 172 -1.17 10.20 5.83
CA VAL A 172 -2.56 9.77 5.66
C VAL A 172 -3.28 10.12 6.96
N LYS A 173 -4.12 11.15 6.91
CA LYS A 173 -4.97 11.53 8.04
C LYS A 173 -6.35 10.96 7.84
N ILE A 174 -6.79 10.16 8.80
CA ILE A 174 -8.07 9.47 8.79
C ILE A 174 -8.96 10.07 9.89
N ALA A 175 -10.25 10.19 9.60
CA ALA A 175 -11.28 10.39 10.61
C ALA A 175 -12.27 9.23 10.50
N GLU A 176 -12.29 8.37 11.50
CA GLU A 176 -13.21 7.23 11.55
C GLU A 176 -14.64 7.67 11.79
N THR A 177 -15.58 6.95 11.19
CA THR A 177 -17.01 7.09 11.43
C THR A 177 -17.30 6.57 12.83
N ILE A 178 -17.87 7.44 13.68
CA ILE A 178 -18.45 7.00 14.94
C ILE A 178 -19.69 6.18 14.56
N GLU A 179 -19.65 4.86 14.73
CA GLU A 179 -20.86 4.03 14.68
C GLU A 179 -21.89 4.67 15.60
N LYS A 180 -22.97 5.20 15.01
CA LYS A 180 -24.19 5.40 15.78
C LYS A 180 -24.51 4.02 16.32
N SER A 181 -24.49 3.87 17.65
CA SER A 181 -25.08 2.71 18.32
C SER A 181 -26.35 2.35 17.58
N ASP A 182 -26.48 1.11 17.10
CA ASP A 182 -27.65 0.64 16.38
C ASP A 182 -28.89 1.09 17.14
N ILE A 183 -29.47 2.21 16.69
CA ILE A 183 -30.84 2.52 17.02
C ILE A 183 -31.52 1.43 16.23
N LYS A 184 -31.89 0.34 16.91
CA LYS A 184 -32.71 -0.72 16.30
C LYS A 184 -33.79 0.02 15.55
N ASP A 185 -33.71 -0.03 14.22
CA ASP A 185 -34.65 0.67 13.39
C ASP A 185 -35.97 -0.07 13.60
N ASN A 186 -36.79 0.47 14.51
CA ASN A 186 -38.12 -0.05 14.83
C ASN A 186 -39.13 0.32 13.75
N SER A 187 -38.66 0.74 12.56
CA SER A 187 -39.49 0.89 11.39
C SER A 187 -40.23 -0.42 11.10
N PRO A 188 -41.54 -0.37 10.82
CA PRO A 188 -42.29 -1.56 10.49
C PRO A 188 -41.68 -2.32 9.31
N CYS A 189 -41.46 -3.61 9.50
CA CYS A 189 -40.85 -4.49 8.52
C CYS A 189 -41.52 -5.85 8.53
N ASP A 190 -41.52 -6.47 7.37
CA ASP A 190 -41.98 -7.85 7.16
C ASP A 190 -40.74 -8.76 7.09
N ILE A 191 -40.92 -10.04 7.40
CA ILE A 191 -39.87 -11.06 7.22
C ILE A 191 -40.20 -11.86 5.98
N VAL A 192 -39.25 -11.92 5.04
CA VAL A 192 -39.37 -12.63 3.77
C VAL A 192 -38.36 -13.77 3.66
N ALA A 193 -38.63 -14.69 2.74
CA ALA A 193 -37.77 -15.81 2.44
C ALA A 193 -36.53 -15.40 1.62
N LYS A 194 -35.33 -15.68 2.12
CA LYS A 194 -34.06 -15.45 1.40
C LYS A 194 -33.84 -16.44 0.24
N LYS A 195 -34.36 -17.66 0.36
CA LYS A 195 -34.18 -18.80 -0.54
C LYS A 195 -35.44 -19.66 -0.61
N ASP A 196 -35.55 -20.46 -1.66
CA ASP A 196 -36.59 -21.48 -1.79
C ASP A 196 -36.34 -22.60 -0.75
N ALA A 197 -37.34 -22.94 0.06
CA ALA A 197 -37.18 -23.94 1.11
C ALA A 197 -38.50 -24.60 1.52
N ILE A 198 -38.41 -25.66 2.32
CA ILE A 198 -39.54 -26.18 3.11
C ILE A 198 -39.34 -25.77 4.56
N ILE A 199 -40.37 -25.20 5.20
CA ILE A 199 -40.26 -24.70 6.57
C ILE A 199 -40.09 -25.85 7.55
N GLU A 200 -38.95 -25.88 8.23
CA GLU A 200 -38.66 -26.86 9.28
C GLU A 200 -39.13 -26.35 10.64
N SER A 201 -38.85 -25.09 10.97
CA SER A 201 -39.33 -24.47 12.20
C SER A 201 -39.45 -22.95 12.07
N ILE A 202 -40.39 -22.38 12.82
CA ILE A 202 -40.65 -20.94 12.88
C ILE A 202 -40.85 -20.52 14.33
N ALA A 203 -40.03 -19.57 14.79
CA ALA A 203 -40.13 -18.96 16.10
C ALA A 203 -40.32 -17.45 15.94
N VAL A 204 -41.52 -16.94 16.26
CA VAL A 204 -41.87 -15.53 16.09
C VAL A 204 -41.80 -14.81 17.43
N SER A 205 -41.03 -13.72 17.48
CA SER A 205 -40.96 -12.79 18.61
C SER A 205 -41.94 -11.62 18.46
N SER A 206 -42.07 -11.08 17.25
CA SER A 206 -43.01 -10.00 16.90
C SER A 206 -43.53 -10.12 15.46
N GLY A 207 -44.81 -9.77 15.25
CA GLY A 207 -45.51 -9.88 13.97
C GLY A 207 -46.46 -11.08 13.90
N THR A 208 -47.15 -11.21 12.76
CA THR A 208 -48.13 -12.25 12.48
C THR A 208 -47.52 -13.30 11.54
N PRO A 209 -47.33 -14.57 11.97
CA PRO A 209 -46.86 -15.63 11.07
C PRO A 209 -47.89 -15.94 10.00
N LEU A 210 -47.47 -15.97 8.74
CA LEU A 210 -48.32 -16.34 7.59
C LEU A 210 -48.12 -17.78 7.13
N VAL A 211 -47.04 -18.42 7.61
CA VAL A 211 -46.60 -19.75 7.19
C VAL A 211 -46.49 -20.70 8.38
N LYS A 212 -46.51 -22.00 8.11
CA LYS A 212 -46.42 -23.07 9.10
C LYS A 212 -45.35 -24.09 8.74
N GLN A 213 -44.95 -24.88 9.73
CA GLN A 213 -44.05 -26.01 9.51
C GLN A 213 -44.62 -26.94 8.42
N GLY A 214 -43.77 -27.30 7.45
CA GLY A 214 -44.11 -28.13 6.30
C GLY A 214 -44.53 -27.36 5.05
N ASP A 215 -44.73 -26.04 5.13
CA ASP A 215 -45.08 -25.24 3.95
C ASP A 215 -43.87 -25.09 3.01
N VAL A 216 -44.14 -25.10 1.69
CA VAL A 216 -43.16 -24.81 0.65
C VAL A 216 -43.18 -23.31 0.37
N ILE A 217 -42.03 -22.66 0.50
CA ILE A 217 -41.87 -21.22 0.29
C ILE A 217 -40.82 -20.96 -0.78
N TYR A 218 -41.04 -19.90 -1.56
CA TYR A 218 -40.13 -19.42 -2.58
C TYR A 218 -39.45 -18.13 -2.11
N LYS A 219 -38.29 -17.84 -2.66
CA LYS A 219 -37.55 -16.61 -2.38
C LYS A 219 -38.44 -15.39 -2.61
N GLY A 220 -38.53 -14.54 -1.59
CA GLY A 220 -39.36 -13.33 -1.56
C GLY A 220 -40.75 -13.50 -0.92
N ASP A 221 -41.17 -14.73 -0.63
CA ASP A 221 -42.45 -14.96 0.06
C ASP A 221 -42.44 -14.36 1.47
N VAL A 222 -43.56 -13.76 1.90
CA VAL A 222 -43.71 -13.17 3.23
C VAL A 222 -43.97 -14.28 4.26
N LEU A 223 -43.00 -14.49 5.16
CA LEU A 223 -43.06 -15.49 6.22
C LEU A 223 -43.78 -14.94 7.46
N VAL A 224 -43.45 -13.70 7.85
CA VAL A 224 -44.07 -13.00 8.99
C VAL A 224 -44.41 -11.57 8.58
N SER A 225 -45.66 -11.18 8.76
CA SER A 225 -46.12 -9.83 8.49
C SER A 225 -45.98 -8.94 9.72
N GLY A 226 -45.46 -7.72 9.55
CA GLY A 226 -45.43 -6.66 10.56
C GLY A 226 -46.80 -6.02 10.79
N GLU A 227 -47.83 -6.41 10.04
CA GLU A 227 -49.21 -5.99 10.27
C GLU A 227 -49.90 -6.85 11.34
N LEU A 228 -50.26 -6.20 12.43
CA LEU A 228 -51.06 -6.76 13.51
C LEU A 228 -52.51 -6.34 13.31
N ILE A 229 -53.38 -7.32 13.08
CA ILE A 229 -54.82 -7.11 12.99
C ILE A 229 -55.39 -7.15 14.41
N LEU A 230 -55.86 -6.01 14.91
CA LEU A 230 -56.53 -5.91 16.20
C LEU A 230 -57.97 -6.41 16.04
N LYS A 231 -58.32 -7.50 16.73
CA LYS A 231 -59.66 -8.10 16.70
C LYS A 231 -60.34 -7.95 18.07
N ASP A 232 -61.62 -7.60 18.07
CA ASP A 232 -62.51 -7.70 19.22
C ASP A 232 -63.62 -8.70 18.87
N GLY A 233 -63.47 -9.95 19.34
CA GLY A 233 -64.27 -11.08 18.86
C GLY A 233 -63.94 -11.46 17.42
N GLU A 234 -64.94 -11.47 16.53
CA GLU A 234 -64.78 -11.77 15.09
C GLU A 234 -64.63 -10.50 14.22
N GLU A 235 -64.79 -9.30 14.79
CA GLU A 235 -64.74 -8.04 14.05
C GLU A 235 -63.33 -7.42 14.08
N GLU A 236 -62.86 -6.92 12.93
CA GLU A 236 -61.59 -6.20 12.77
C GLU A 236 -61.76 -4.76 13.26
N VAL A 237 -61.07 -4.40 14.35
CA VAL A 237 -61.21 -3.10 15.05
C VAL A 237 -60.11 -2.11 14.65
N GLY A 238 -58.98 -2.60 14.12
CA GLY A 238 -57.90 -1.74 13.63
C GLY A 238 -56.65 -2.50 13.19
N ARG A 239 -55.67 -1.77 12.66
CA ARG A 239 -54.38 -2.29 12.21
C ARG A 239 -53.25 -1.54 12.90
N GLU A 240 -52.30 -2.28 13.44
CA GLU A 240 -51.06 -1.75 14.01
C GLU A 240 -49.86 -2.31 13.25
N TYR A 241 -48.78 -1.54 13.15
CA TYR A 241 -47.59 -1.93 12.42
C TYR A 241 -46.41 -2.02 13.37
N THR A 242 -45.72 -3.15 13.33
CA THR A 242 -44.55 -3.45 14.16
C THR A 242 -43.36 -3.87 13.31
N ALA A 243 -42.16 -3.78 13.88
CA ALA A 243 -40.98 -4.41 13.31
C ALA A 243 -41.05 -5.92 13.58
N SER A 244 -41.25 -6.74 12.55
CA SER A 244 -41.27 -8.18 12.71
C SER A 244 -39.89 -8.73 13.08
N GLU A 245 -39.88 -9.64 14.05
CA GLU A 245 -38.72 -10.43 14.46
C GLU A 245 -39.14 -11.89 14.57
N ALA A 246 -38.47 -12.75 13.82
CA ALA A 246 -38.64 -14.18 13.86
C ALA A 246 -37.34 -14.86 13.45
N CYS A 247 -37.17 -16.10 13.89
CA CYS A 247 -36.15 -17.01 13.39
C CYS A 247 -36.88 -18.10 12.60
N VAL A 248 -36.59 -18.22 11.31
CA VAL A 248 -37.19 -19.23 10.45
C VAL A 248 -36.10 -20.13 9.88
N PHE A 249 -36.20 -21.42 10.16
CA PHE A 249 -35.31 -22.43 9.61
C PHE A 249 -36.02 -23.18 8.48
N GLY A 250 -35.34 -23.28 7.34
CA GLY A 250 -35.82 -23.98 6.16
C GLY A 250 -34.89 -25.13 5.78
N LYS A 251 -35.48 -26.23 5.31
CA LYS A 251 -34.76 -27.32 4.64
C LYS A 251 -34.61 -26.97 3.17
N ILE A 252 -33.35 -26.89 2.71
CA ILE A 252 -32.95 -26.53 1.35
C ILE A 252 -32.18 -27.70 0.74
N TRP A 253 -32.33 -27.92 -0.56
CA TRP A 253 -31.56 -28.90 -1.31
C TRP A 253 -30.54 -28.21 -2.21
N TYR A 254 -29.26 -28.58 -2.07
CA TYR A 254 -28.21 -28.16 -2.99
C TYR A 254 -27.80 -29.34 -3.87
N GLU A 255 -27.62 -29.06 -5.16
CA GLU A 255 -27.13 -30.04 -6.14
C GLU A 255 -25.76 -29.61 -6.67
N PHE A 256 -24.77 -30.48 -6.52
CA PHE A 256 -23.43 -30.30 -7.05
C PHE A 256 -23.12 -31.33 -8.13
N TYR A 257 -22.47 -30.88 -9.19
CA TYR A 257 -22.06 -31.71 -10.32
C TYR A 257 -20.53 -31.65 -10.44
N ASN A 258 -19.87 -32.78 -10.19
CA ASN A 258 -18.42 -32.86 -10.28
C ASN A 258 -18.00 -33.83 -11.39
N GLN A 259 -16.90 -33.50 -12.06
CA GLN A 259 -16.29 -34.35 -13.06
C GLN A 259 -14.80 -34.54 -12.72
N VAL A 260 -14.37 -35.81 -12.69
CA VAL A 260 -12.99 -36.20 -12.41
C VAL A 260 -12.53 -37.18 -13.49
N PRO A 261 -11.64 -36.76 -14.41
CA PRO A 261 -11.11 -37.67 -15.42
C PRO A 261 -10.16 -38.69 -14.79
N LEU A 262 -10.26 -39.96 -15.22
CA LEU A 262 -9.36 -41.03 -14.78
C LEU A 262 -7.95 -40.88 -15.35
N SER A 263 -7.82 -40.33 -16.56
CA SER A 263 -6.54 -39.95 -17.16
C SER A 263 -6.25 -38.48 -16.88
N TYR A 264 -5.07 -38.19 -16.38
CA TYR A 264 -4.64 -36.83 -16.10
C TYR A 264 -3.14 -36.67 -16.35
N THR A 265 -2.74 -35.43 -16.59
CA THR A 265 -1.33 -35.07 -16.72
C THR A 265 -0.84 -34.52 -15.38
N GLU A 266 0.20 -35.14 -14.82
CA GLU A 266 0.84 -34.71 -13.58
C GLU A 266 2.17 -34.02 -13.87
N LYS A 267 2.43 -32.93 -13.13
CA LYS A 267 3.75 -32.28 -13.16
C LYS A 267 4.73 -33.08 -12.30
N VAL A 268 5.71 -33.71 -12.94
CA VAL A 268 6.81 -34.41 -12.25
C VAL A 268 8.08 -33.57 -12.37
N TYR A 269 8.57 -33.08 -11.23
CA TYR A 269 9.79 -32.27 -11.19
C TYR A 269 11.02 -33.13 -11.48
N THR A 270 11.84 -32.68 -12.42
CA THR A 270 13.04 -33.41 -12.86
C THR A 270 14.20 -33.30 -11.85
N GLY A 271 14.12 -32.36 -10.91
CA GLY A 271 15.19 -32.00 -9.99
C GLY A 271 16.18 -30.97 -10.56
N ASN A 272 16.11 -30.65 -11.86
CA ASN A 272 16.92 -29.61 -12.47
C ASN A 272 16.40 -28.23 -12.06
N ASN A 273 17.24 -27.50 -11.32
CA ASN A 273 16.90 -26.18 -10.81
C ASN A 273 17.93 -25.15 -11.28
N LYS A 274 17.48 -24.00 -11.74
CA LYS A 274 18.33 -22.82 -11.96
C LYS A 274 17.93 -21.71 -11.00
N THR A 275 18.91 -20.97 -10.51
CA THR A 275 18.67 -19.87 -9.59
C THR A 275 19.01 -18.54 -10.24
N ASP A 276 18.14 -17.57 -10.06
CA ASP A 276 18.37 -16.17 -10.41
C ASP A 276 18.38 -15.32 -9.14
N THR A 277 19.22 -14.31 -9.11
CA THR A 277 19.30 -13.37 -7.99
C THR A 277 19.38 -11.97 -8.55
N TYR A 278 18.35 -11.18 -8.26
CA TYR A 278 18.24 -9.80 -8.73
C TYR A 278 17.96 -8.87 -7.56
N ILE A 279 18.20 -7.59 -7.80
CA ILE A 279 17.90 -6.51 -6.87
C ILE A 279 16.65 -5.81 -7.39
N SER A 280 15.58 -5.75 -6.59
CA SER A 280 14.40 -4.93 -6.88
C SER A 280 14.47 -3.61 -6.14
N LEU A 281 14.21 -2.52 -6.85
CA LEU A 281 14.05 -1.17 -6.32
C LEU A 281 12.59 -0.73 -6.60
N GLY A 282 11.67 -0.99 -5.68
CA GLY A 282 10.22 -0.88 -5.94
C GLY A 282 9.81 -1.71 -7.16
N ASP A 283 9.24 -1.06 -8.18
CA ASP A 283 8.84 -1.68 -9.46
C ASP A 283 10.03 -2.03 -10.40
N VAL A 284 11.23 -1.52 -10.13
CA VAL A 284 12.37 -1.65 -11.05
C VAL A 284 13.21 -2.86 -10.66
N ILE A 285 13.32 -3.83 -11.57
CA ILE A 285 14.16 -5.02 -11.39
C ILE A 285 15.51 -4.82 -12.08
N LEU A 286 16.60 -4.88 -11.31
CA LEU A 286 17.96 -4.90 -11.81
C LEU A 286 18.52 -6.32 -11.71
N ASN A 287 18.46 -7.02 -12.83
CA ASN A 287 19.11 -8.31 -12.99
C ASN A 287 20.41 -8.16 -13.78
N ILE A 288 21.55 -8.44 -13.13
CA ILE A 288 22.89 -8.33 -13.74
C ILE A 288 23.27 -9.64 -14.45
N ILE A 289 22.80 -10.78 -13.94
CA ILE A 289 23.15 -12.12 -14.45
C ILE A 289 21.89 -12.98 -14.44
N SER A 290 21.17 -12.97 -15.55
CA SER A 290 20.04 -13.88 -15.75
C SER A 290 20.55 -15.26 -16.18
N PRO A 291 20.12 -16.35 -15.53
CA PRO A 291 20.42 -17.69 -16.01
C PRO A 291 19.72 -17.95 -17.34
N ASP A 292 20.40 -18.57 -18.29
CA ASP A 292 19.80 -19.00 -19.57
C ASP A 292 18.91 -20.24 -19.31
N ILE A 293 17.59 -20.04 -19.23
CA ILE A 293 16.62 -21.11 -18.93
C ILE A 293 16.22 -21.78 -20.25
N LYS A 294 16.71 -23.01 -20.45
CA LYS A 294 16.36 -23.86 -21.60
C LYS A 294 15.46 -25.03 -21.20
N TYR A 295 14.57 -24.77 -20.25
CA TYR A 295 13.58 -25.75 -19.80
C TYR A 295 12.34 -25.60 -20.66
N GLU A 296 11.84 -26.71 -21.20
CA GLU A 296 10.61 -26.71 -21.98
C GLU A 296 9.41 -26.35 -21.10
N ASN A 297 9.37 -26.90 -19.89
CA ASN A 297 8.38 -26.57 -18.86
C ASN A 297 9.08 -26.33 -17.52
N PHE A 298 8.75 -25.23 -16.84
CA PHE A 298 9.31 -24.90 -15.53
C PHE A 298 8.34 -24.07 -14.69
N ASP A 299 8.39 -24.25 -13.37
CA ASP A 299 7.70 -23.38 -12.42
C ASP A 299 8.73 -22.44 -11.76
N THR A 300 8.32 -21.21 -11.47
CA THR A 300 9.17 -20.19 -10.84
C THR A 300 8.72 -19.99 -9.40
N GLU A 301 9.64 -20.17 -8.46
CA GLU A 301 9.38 -20.01 -7.03
C GLU A 301 10.30 -18.95 -6.45
N LYS A 302 9.73 -18.00 -5.70
CA LYS A 302 10.50 -17.04 -4.91
C LYS A 302 10.91 -17.70 -3.59
N VAL A 303 12.18 -18.05 -3.46
CA VAL A 303 12.68 -18.78 -2.27
C VAL A 303 13.30 -17.88 -1.21
N TYR A 304 13.59 -16.63 -1.56
CA TYR A 304 14.19 -15.67 -0.64
C TYR A 304 13.87 -14.25 -1.07
N GLU A 305 13.49 -13.43 -0.10
CA GLU A 305 13.35 -11.99 -0.24
C GLU A 305 13.84 -11.31 1.03
N LYS A 306 14.85 -10.44 0.87
CA LYS A 306 15.34 -9.61 1.97
C LYS A 306 15.24 -8.15 1.62
N ASN A 307 14.36 -7.46 2.34
CA ASN A 307 14.27 -6.01 2.34
C ASN A 307 15.48 -5.42 3.07
N ILE A 308 16.13 -4.44 2.46
CA ILE A 308 17.25 -3.73 3.07
C ILE A 308 16.69 -2.59 3.93
N SER A 309 17.06 -2.56 5.21
CA SER A 309 16.71 -1.48 6.12
C SER A 309 17.96 -0.81 6.71
N ILE A 310 17.84 0.47 7.04
CA ILE A 310 18.82 1.24 7.81
C ILE A 310 18.13 1.71 9.08
N GLY A 311 18.38 1.03 10.21
CA GLY A 311 17.64 1.26 11.45
C GLY A 311 16.15 0.99 11.25
N ASP A 312 15.31 1.97 11.61
CA ASP A 312 13.85 1.89 11.48
C ASP A 312 13.36 2.20 10.05
N TYR A 313 14.24 2.65 9.14
CA TYR A 313 13.89 3.01 7.77
C TYR A 313 14.00 1.79 6.85
N LYS A 314 12.86 1.35 6.31
CA LYS A 314 12.81 0.34 5.24
C LYS A 314 13.14 1.02 3.92
N LEU A 315 14.26 0.65 3.30
CA LEU A 315 14.58 1.11 1.96
C LEU A 315 13.74 0.31 0.97
N PRO A 316 13.33 0.89 -0.17
CA PRO A 316 12.59 0.19 -1.21
C PRO A 316 13.50 -0.70 -2.05
N ILE A 317 14.54 -1.29 -1.43
CA ILE A 317 15.50 -2.16 -2.07
C ILE A 317 15.34 -3.53 -1.45
N SER A 318 15.05 -4.54 -2.26
CA SER A 318 15.03 -5.92 -1.83
C SER A 318 15.95 -6.79 -2.69
N ILE A 319 16.57 -7.78 -2.05
CA ILE A 319 17.36 -8.81 -2.72
C ILE A 319 16.46 -10.03 -2.82
N VAL A 320 16.15 -10.43 -4.04
CA VAL A 320 15.23 -11.54 -4.32
C VAL A 320 15.98 -12.67 -5.00
N LYS A 321 15.72 -13.90 -4.55
CA LYS A 321 16.21 -15.12 -5.18
C LYS A 321 15.04 -15.94 -5.69
N ASN A 322 15.04 -16.20 -7.00
CA ASN A 322 14.09 -17.08 -7.65
C ASN A 322 14.75 -18.41 -8.00
N VAL A 323 13.97 -19.48 -7.93
CA VAL A 323 14.36 -20.82 -8.39
C VAL A 323 13.39 -21.22 -9.50
N TYR A 324 13.96 -21.53 -10.66
CA TYR A 324 13.27 -22.13 -11.79
C TYR A 324 13.42 -23.64 -11.69
N ARG A 325 12.32 -24.34 -11.45
CA ARG A 325 12.28 -25.79 -11.29
C ARG A 325 11.72 -26.41 -12.57
N GLU A 326 12.54 -27.17 -13.29
CA GLU A 326 12.10 -27.88 -14.49
C GLU A 326 11.18 -29.05 -14.12
N TYR A 327 10.05 -29.15 -14.81
CA TYR A 327 9.14 -30.28 -14.70
C TYR A 327 8.86 -30.88 -16.06
N ARG A 328 8.38 -32.12 -16.04
CA ARG A 328 7.82 -32.79 -17.21
C ARG A 328 6.39 -33.20 -16.89
N ASN A 329 5.58 -33.16 -17.93
CA ASN A 329 4.21 -33.63 -17.89
C ASN A 329 4.23 -35.13 -18.11
N GLU A 330 3.76 -35.90 -17.12
CA GLU A 330 3.56 -37.34 -17.25
C GLU A 330 2.09 -37.67 -17.22
N ASP A 331 1.63 -38.40 -18.23
CA ASP A 331 0.26 -38.88 -18.29
C ASP A 331 0.11 -40.08 -17.34
N LYS A 332 -0.71 -39.90 -16.31
CA LYS A 332 -1.03 -40.91 -15.32
C LYS A 332 -2.50 -41.30 -15.41
N LYS A 333 -2.78 -42.52 -14.95
CA LYS A 333 -4.14 -43.03 -14.79
C LYS A 333 -4.39 -43.28 -13.31
N ARG A 334 -5.49 -42.73 -12.82
CA ARG A 334 -6.00 -42.96 -11.46
C ARG A 334 -6.89 -44.18 -11.44
N SER A 335 -6.99 -44.80 -10.27
CA SER A 335 -8.04 -45.76 -10.01
C SER A 335 -9.40 -45.07 -9.84
N GLU A 336 -10.49 -45.83 -9.98
CA GLU A 336 -11.84 -45.29 -9.71
C GLU A 336 -11.98 -44.86 -8.24
N GLN A 337 -11.31 -45.54 -7.30
CA GLN A 337 -11.34 -45.18 -5.89
C GLN A 337 -10.67 -43.82 -5.64
N GLU A 338 -9.49 -43.59 -6.19
CA GLU A 338 -8.81 -42.29 -6.10
C GLU A 338 -9.65 -41.16 -6.72
N ALA A 339 -10.37 -41.44 -7.80
CA ALA A 339 -11.28 -40.47 -8.40
C ALA A 339 -12.48 -40.16 -7.49
N LYS A 340 -13.00 -41.13 -6.73
CA LYS A 340 -14.04 -40.90 -5.72
C LYS A 340 -13.51 -40.07 -4.56
N ASP A 341 -12.32 -40.35 -4.05
CA ASP A 341 -11.70 -39.61 -2.94
C ASP A 341 -11.49 -38.12 -3.33
N ILE A 342 -11.01 -37.86 -4.55
CA ILE A 342 -10.89 -36.48 -5.08
C ILE A 342 -12.26 -35.81 -5.23
N THR A 343 -13.28 -36.58 -5.61
CA THR A 343 -14.64 -36.07 -5.74
C THR A 343 -15.21 -35.66 -4.38
N GLU A 344 -14.95 -36.43 -3.33
CA GLU A 344 -15.35 -36.07 -1.96
C GLU A 344 -14.71 -34.75 -1.51
N TYR A 345 -13.42 -34.56 -1.78
CA TYR A 345 -12.75 -33.29 -1.50
C TYR A 345 -13.38 -32.11 -2.23
N LYS A 346 -13.68 -32.28 -3.53
CA LYS A 346 -14.39 -31.24 -4.31
C LYS A 346 -15.79 -30.97 -3.78
N ILE A 347 -16.50 -31.97 -3.26
CA ILE A 347 -17.82 -31.77 -2.66
C ILE A 347 -17.70 -30.89 -1.41
N GLU A 348 -16.71 -31.12 -0.56
CA GLU A 348 -16.46 -30.27 0.62
C GLU A 348 -16.12 -28.84 0.25
N GLU A 349 -15.30 -28.64 -0.78
CA GLU A 349 -14.97 -27.32 -1.35
C GLU A 349 -16.23 -26.62 -1.86
N ASN A 350 -17.09 -27.31 -2.64
CA ASN A 350 -18.34 -26.74 -3.13
C ASN A 350 -19.31 -26.35 -1.99
N ILE A 351 -19.36 -27.14 -0.90
CA ILE A 351 -20.19 -26.83 0.28
C ILE A 351 -19.69 -25.54 0.94
N PHE A 352 -18.37 -25.39 1.06
CA PHE A 352 -17.75 -24.20 1.62
C PHE A 352 -17.99 -22.95 0.75
N GLU A 353 -17.81 -23.06 -0.57
CA GLU A 353 -18.01 -21.93 -1.50
C GLU A 353 -19.47 -21.44 -1.57
N ASN A 354 -20.45 -22.33 -1.35
CA ASN A 354 -21.87 -21.96 -1.40
C ASN A 354 -22.42 -21.44 -0.07
N ASP A 355 -21.55 -21.21 0.92
CA ASP A 355 -21.88 -20.62 2.21
C ASP A 355 -23.08 -21.32 2.88
N CYS A 356 -23.02 -22.66 2.90
CA CYS A 356 -24.00 -23.47 3.59
C CYS A 356 -23.81 -23.31 5.11
N GLU A 357 -24.43 -22.28 5.70
CA GLU A 357 -24.33 -21.93 7.13
C GLU A 357 -25.03 -22.95 8.07
N GLY A 358 -25.76 -23.91 7.51
CA GLY A 358 -26.63 -24.82 8.25
C GLY A 358 -26.09 -26.24 8.45
N ASP A 359 -26.82 -27.01 9.26
CA ASP A 359 -26.51 -28.42 9.51
C ASP A 359 -26.93 -29.30 8.31
N ILE A 360 -25.99 -30.10 7.80
CA ILE A 360 -26.26 -31.08 6.74
C ILE A 360 -27.02 -32.27 7.34
N THR A 361 -28.26 -32.46 6.92
CA THR A 361 -29.13 -33.55 7.40
C THR A 361 -29.05 -34.79 6.53
N GLU A 362 -28.93 -34.61 5.23
CA GLU A 362 -28.86 -35.71 4.26
C GLU A 362 -27.79 -35.39 3.22
N LYS A 363 -27.00 -36.41 2.85
CA LYS A 363 -26.00 -36.33 1.79
C LYS A 363 -26.15 -37.58 0.93
N ASN A 364 -26.51 -37.39 -0.33
CA ASN A 364 -26.63 -38.47 -1.31
C ASN A 364 -25.69 -38.20 -2.47
N ILE A 365 -24.88 -39.20 -2.84
CA ILE A 365 -23.90 -39.08 -3.92
C ILE A 365 -24.12 -40.21 -4.91
N GLU A 366 -24.41 -39.84 -6.15
CA GLU A 366 -24.53 -40.76 -7.27
C GLU A 366 -23.29 -40.64 -8.15
N TYR A 367 -22.64 -41.77 -8.44
CA TYR A 367 -21.47 -41.84 -9.30
C TYR A 367 -21.81 -42.52 -10.63
N ILE A 368 -21.43 -41.90 -11.73
CA ILE A 368 -21.59 -42.42 -13.09
C ILE A 368 -20.25 -42.32 -13.81
N LEU A 369 -19.68 -43.46 -14.17
CA LEU A 369 -18.47 -43.51 -14.99
C LEU A 369 -18.86 -43.53 -16.48
N LYS A 370 -18.47 -42.50 -17.23
CA LYS A 370 -18.72 -42.41 -18.67
C LYS A 370 -17.47 -41.94 -19.40
N ASP A 371 -17.08 -42.66 -20.45
CA ASP A 371 -15.96 -42.29 -21.33
C ASP A 371 -14.63 -42.02 -20.59
N GLY A 372 -14.36 -42.73 -19.49
CA GLY A 372 -13.15 -42.54 -18.67
C GLY A 372 -13.18 -41.32 -17.74
N ILE A 373 -14.35 -40.70 -17.56
CA ILE A 373 -14.58 -39.60 -16.64
C ILE A 373 -15.59 -40.06 -15.59
N LEU A 374 -15.24 -39.92 -14.32
CA LEU A 374 -16.16 -40.11 -13.21
C LEU A 374 -16.98 -38.84 -13.03
N CYS A 375 -18.26 -38.92 -13.32
CA CYS A 375 -19.22 -37.86 -13.03
C CYS A 375 -19.90 -38.18 -11.70
N SER A 376 -20.04 -37.20 -10.81
CA SER A 376 -20.89 -37.33 -9.63
C SER A 376 -21.99 -36.29 -9.63
N LYS A 377 -23.18 -36.71 -9.24
CA LYS A 377 -24.27 -35.83 -8.81
C LYS A 377 -24.40 -35.97 -7.31
N THR A 378 -24.22 -34.88 -6.59
CA THR A 378 -24.35 -34.84 -5.14
C THR A 378 -25.54 -33.98 -4.78
N THR A 379 -26.48 -34.53 -4.02
CA THR A 379 -27.61 -33.80 -3.46
C THR A 379 -27.46 -33.77 -1.94
N ILE A 380 -27.40 -32.58 -1.37
CA ILE A 380 -27.38 -32.39 0.09
C ILE A 380 -28.65 -31.67 0.54
N ALA A 381 -29.18 -32.05 1.70
CA ALA A 381 -30.23 -31.32 2.36
C ALA A 381 -29.68 -30.61 3.60
N VAL A 382 -29.84 -29.29 3.66
CA VAL A 382 -29.29 -28.42 4.70
C VAL A 382 -30.44 -27.73 5.41
N ILE A 383 -30.40 -27.71 6.75
CA ILE A 383 -31.29 -26.87 7.56
C ILE A 383 -30.53 -25.60 7.89
N GLU A 384 -30.94 -24.48 7.30
CA GLU A 384 -30.32 -23.17 7.53
C GLU A 384 -31.38 -22.10 7.81
N ARG A 385 -30.91 -20.95 8.27
CA ARG A 385 -31.76 -19.79 8.55
C ARG A 385 -32.14 -19.10 7.24
N ILE A 386 -33.43 -18.92 7.00
CA ILE A 386 -33.97 -18.41 5.72
C ILE A 386 -34.72 -17.08 5.84
N ASP A 387 -34.74 -16.48 7.03
CA ASP A 387 -35.39 -15.19 7.25
C ASP A 387 -34.52 -13.98 6.85
N GLU A 388 -35.14 -13.05 6.13
CA GLU A 388 -34.57 -11.76 5.74
C GLU A 388 -35.57 -10.63 6.05
N LYS A 389 -35.10 -9.50 6.59
CA LYS A 389 -35.96 -8.35 6.91
C LYS A 389 -36.19 -7.51 5.66
N LEU A 390 -37.46 -7.24 5.33
CA LEU A 390 -37.88 -6.35 4.26
C LEU A 390 -38.62 -5.13 4.86
N LEU A 391 -38.09 -3.93 4.66
CA LEU A 391 -38.74 -2.70 5.13
C LEU A 391 -40.03 -2.43 4.34
N ARG A 392 -41.09 -2.06 5.03
CA ARG A 392 -42.38 -1.76 4.38
C ARG A 392 -42.38 -0.49 3.53
N SER A 393 -41.39 0.39 3.69
CA SER A 393 -41.16 1.51 2.76
C SER A 393 -40.93 1.02 1.33
N ASP A 394 -40.32 -0.15 1.18
CA ASP A 394 -39.80 -0.65 -0.09
C ASP A 394 -40.86 -1.45 -0.86
N LEU A 395 -41.89 -1.93 -0.16
CA LEU A 395 -43.07 -2.60 -0.74
C LEU A 395 -43.96 -1.66 -1.58
N LYS A 396 -43.88 -0.33 -1.39
CA LYS A 396 -44.73 0.65 -2.10
C LYS A 396 -44.29 1.01 -3.52
N LEU A 397 -43.19 0.44 -4.02
CA LEU A 397 -42.67 0.73 -5.37
C LEU A 397 -43.09 -0.30 -6.45
N GLY A 398 -43.89 -1.31 -6.09
CA GLY A 398 -44.17 -2.48 -6.94
C GLY A 398 -45.59 -2.63 -7.49
N THR A 399 -46.50 -1.69 -7.26
CA THR A 399 -47.86 -1.74 -7.81
C THR A 399 -48.31 -0.37 -8.30
N ASP A 400 -48.09 -0.09 -9.57
CA ASP A 400 -48.87 0.82 -10.41
C ASP A 400 -49.19 0.10 -11.73
#